data_AF-A0A382S355-F1
#
_entry.id   AF-A0A382S355-F1
#
_cell.length_a   1.000
_cell.length_b   1.000
_cell.length_c   1.000
_cell.angle_alpha   90.00
_cell.angle_beta   90.00
_cell.angle_gamma   90.00
#
_symmetry.space_group_name_H-M   'P 1'
#
loop_
_entity.id
_entity.type
_entity.pdbx_description
1 polymer ?
#
loop_
_entity_poly.entity_id
_entity_poly.type
_entity_poly.pdbx_seq_one_letter_code
_entity_poly.pdbx_strand_id
1 'polypeptide(L)' 'DRGDMRWGGSTALHGAAMMGSNLVVEYLLEQGADINARNTLGWTPLMVAEGVFVANTEKAWPETVALLKELGADSN' A
#
# COMPACT_ATOMS: atom_id res chain seq x y z
N ASP A 1 10.70 17.75 17.31
CA ASP A 1 11.15 16.38 17.00
C ASP A 1 9.99 15.39 16.81
N ARG A 2 9.02 15.74 15.96
CA ARG A 2 7.98 14.78 15.54
C ARG A 2 8.42 14.27 14.17
N GLY A 3 9.22 13.21 14.14
CA GLY A 3 9.54 12.51 12.89
C GLY A 3 8.25 12.26 12.12
N ASP A 4 8.25 12.52 10.82
CA ASP A 4 7.07 12.47 9.96
C ASP A 4 6.18 11.24 10.27
N MET A 5 5.12 11.44 11.06
CA MET A 5 4.17 10.40 11.46
C MET A 5 3.37 9.85 10.27
N ARG A 6 3.65 10.35 9.06
CA ARG A 6 2.98 9.98 7.82
C ARG A 6 3.22 8.51 7.43
N TRP A 7 4.27 7.88 7.95
CA TRP A 7 4.66 6.50 7.60
C TRP A 7 4.87 5.55 8.77
N GLY A 8 4.46 5.95 9.99
CA GLY A 8 4.56 5.07 11.15
C GLY A 8 3.72 3.79 10.93
N GLY A 9 4.26 2.63 11.29
CA GLY A 9 3.54 1.35 11.17
C GLY A 9 3.28 0.87 9.73
N SER A 10 3.80 1.55 8.70
CA SER A 10 3.72 1.06 7.33
C SER A 10 4.57 -0.20 7.15
N THR A 11 3.99 -1.22 6.50
CA THR A 11 4.69 -2.46 6.15
C THR A 11 5.44 -2.34 4.82
N ALA A 12 6.27 -3.33 4.48
CA ALA A 12 6.92 -3.42 3.18
C ALA A 12 5.90 -3.35 2.02
N LEU A 13 4.70 -3.90 2.22
CA LEU A 13 3.63 -3.90 1.23
C LEU A 13 3.07 -2.50 0.96
N HIS A 14 3.02 -1.62 1.97
CA HIS A 14 2.67 -0.21 1.77
C HIS A 14 3.70 0.51 0.89
N GLY A 15 5.00 0.21 1.09
CA GLY A 15 6.08 0.77 0.27
C GLY A 15 6.00 0.27 -1.18
N ALA A 16 5.78 -1.03 -1.37
CA ALA A 16 5.61 -1.62 -2.70
C ALA A 16 4.40 -1.04 -3.44
N ALA A 17 3.28 -0.87 -2.74
CA ALA A 17 2.06 -0.23 -3.26
C ALA A 17 2.28 1.25 -3.63
N MET A 18 2.98 2.01 -2.79
CA MET A 18 3.34 3.41 -3.07
C MET A 18 4.19 3.54 -4.34
N MET A 19 5.10 2.59 -4.54
CA MET A 19 6.01 2.56 -5.68
C MET A 19 5.37 1.97 -6.94
N GLY A 20 4.15 1.44 -6.87
CA GLY A 20 3.49 0.74 -7.99
C GLY A 20 4.24 -0.51 -8.45
N SER A 21 4.99 -1.14 -7.55
CA SER A 21 5.90 -2.24 -7.89
C SER A 21 5.21 -3.58 -7.76
N ASN A 22 4.45 -3.98 -8.79
CA ASN A 22 3.65 -5.21 -8.83
C ASN A 22 4.47 -6.47 -8.49
N LEU A 23 5.69 -6.59 -9.03
CA LEU A 23 6.59 -7.71 -8.72
C LEU A 23 6.94 -7.82 -7.24
N VAL A 24 7.12 -6.67 -6.57
CA VAL A 24 7.42 -6.64 -5.13
C VAL A 24 6.17 -6.93 -4.32
N VAL A 25 5.00 -6.48 -4.79
CA VAL A 25 3.70 -6.81 -4.18
C VAL A 25 3.46 -8.33 -4.22
N GLU A 26 3.59 -8.96 -5.39
CA GLU A 26 3.45 -10.41 -5.53
C GLU A 26 4.44 -11.16 -4.64
N TYR A 27 5.72 -10.80 -4.69
CA TYR A 27 6.74 -11.43 -3.87
C TYR A 27 6.43 -11.33 -2.38
N LEU A 28 6.02 -10.16 -1.89
CA LEU A 28 5.68 -9.97 -0.48
C LEU A 28 4.45 -10.80 -0.08
N LEU A 29 3.46 -10.91 -0.95
CA LEU A 29 2.26 -11.73 -0.71
C LEU A 29 2.59 -13.22 -0.71
N GLU A 30 3.48 -13.69 -1.59
CA GLU A 30 4.00 -15.07 -1.58
C GLU A 30 4.76 -15.38 -0.28
N GLN A 31 5.44 -14.39 0.30
CA GLN A 31 6.10 -14.53 1.60
C GLN A 31 5.13 -14.45 2.80
N GLY A 32 3.81 -14.35 2.55
CA GLY A 32 2.78 -14.30 3.58
C GLY A 32 2.58 -12.92 4.20
N ALA A 33 2.92 -11.85 3.49
CA ALA A 33 2.59 -10.50 3.94
C ALA A 33 1.06 -10.32 4.04
N ASP A 34 0.63 -9.63 5.09
CA ASP A 34 -0.78 -9.29 5.25
C ASP A 34 -1.19 -8.20 4.26
N ILE A 35 -2.05 -8.59 3.31
CA ILE A 35 -2.58 -7.72 2.26
C ILE A 35 -3.45 -6.58 2.79
N ASN A 36 -4.03 -6.76 3.98
CA ASN A 36 -4.92 -5.80 4.64
C ASN A 36 -4.25 -5.11 5.84
N ALA A 37 -2.93 -5.20 5.96
CA ALA A 37 -2.19 -4.57 7.06
C ALA A 37 -2.50 -3.08 7.15
N ARG A 38 -2.79 -2.57 8.35
CA ARG A 38 -3.06 -1.14 8.56
C ARG A 38 -1.87 -0.44 9.17
N ASN A 39 -1.44 0.67 8.57
CA ASN A 39 -0.41 1.53 9.16
C ASN A 39 -0.98 2.38 10.32
N THR A 40 -0.16 3.22 10.96
CA THR A 40 -0.62 4.08 12.08
C THR A 40 -1.66 5.12 11.69
N LEU A 41 -1.85 5.38 10.40
CA LEU A 41 -2.94 6.22 9.87
C LEU A 41 -4.19 5.43 9.52
N GLY A 42 -4.18 4.11 9.71
CA GLY A 42 -5.28 3.20 9.38
C GLY A 42 -5.37 2.84 7.90
N TRP A 43 -4.38 3.22 7.08
CA TRP A 43 -4.36 2.92 5.66
C TRP A 43 -3.92 1.50 5.39
N THR A 44 -4.53 0.88 4.38
CA THR A 44 -4.08 -0.39 3.82
C THR A 44 -3.14 -0.15 2.63
N PRO A 45 -2.35 -1.16 2.20
CA PRO A 45 -1.55 -1.07 0.98
C PRO A 45 -2.39 -0.69 -0.24
N LEU A 46 -3.64 -1.17 -0.31
CA LEU A 46 -4.58 -0.81 -1.38
C LEU A 46 -4.88 0.70 -1.38
N MET A 47 -5.18 1.29 -0.22
CA MET A 47 -5.42 2.75 -0.10
C MET A 47 -4.18 3.56 -0.50
N VAL A 48 -2.99 3.02 -0.26
CA VAL A 48 -1.73 3.65 -0.69
C VAL A 48 -1.57 3.58 -2.22
N ALA A 49 -1.89 2.44 -2.84
CA ALA A 49 -1.85 2.27 -4.31
C ALA A 49 -2.92 3.11 -5.04
N GLU A 50 -4.08 3.32 -4.40
CA GLU A 50 -5.18 4.18 -4.91
C GLU A 50 -4.84 5.68 -4.82
N GLY A 51 -3.72 6.05 -4.18
CA GLY A 51 -3.18 7.41 -4.23
C GLY A 51 -3.76 8.38 -3.21
N VAL A 52 -4.38 7.88 -2.13
CA VAL A 52 -5.23 8.71 -1.26
C VAL A 52 -4.46 9.82 -0.51
N PHE A 53 -3.13 9.74 -0.29
CA PHE A 53 -2.48 10.74 0.59
C PHE A 53 -0.97 11.05 0.43
N VAL A 54 -0.33 10.80 -0.71
CA VAL A 54 1.01 11.41 -0.92
C VAL A 54 0.83 12.81 -1.48
N ALA A 55 0.77 13.79 -0.57
CA ALA A 55 0.82 15.23 -0.79
C ALA A 55 0.98 15.67 -2.26
N ASN A 56 -0.12 16.14 -2.87
CA ASN A 56 -0.16 16.84 -4.17
C ASN A 56 0.31 16.08 -5.43
N THR A 57 0.31 14.75 -5.44
CA THR A 57 0.49 13.99 -6.70
C THR A 57 -0.55 12.90 -6.82
N GLU A 58 -1.52 13.07 -7.74
CA GLU A 58 -2.50 12.06 -8.17
C GLU A 58 -1.79 10.93 -8.95
N LYS A 59 -0.87 10.21 -8.31
CA LYS A 59 -0.22 9.05 -8.91
C LYS A 59 -0.95 7.80 -8.45
N ALA A 60 -2.05 7.49 -9.13
CA ALA A 60 -2.73 6.22 -8.99
C ALA A 60 -1.99 5.14 -9.80
N TRP A 61 -1.87 3.94 -9.23
CA TRP A 61 -1.30 2.78 -9.92
C TRP A 61 -2.40 1.77 -10.24
N PRO A 62 -3.15 1.96 -11.34
CA PRO A 62 -4.34 1.16 -11.63
C PRO A 62 -4.04 -0.34 -11.77
N GLU A 63 -2.86 -0.71 -12.28
CA GLU A 63 -2.43 -2.11 -12.37
C GLU A 63 -2.19 -2.72 -10.98
N THR A 64 -1.54 -1.99 -10.07
CA THR A 64 -1.30 -2.43 -8.70
C THR A 64 -2.60 -2.53 -7.91
N VAL A 65 -3.53 -1.60 -8.14
CA VAL A 65 -4.88 -1.64 -7.53
C VAL A 65 -5.67 -2.85 -8.03
N ALA A 66 -5.63 -3.13 -9.34
CA ALA A 66 -6.30 -4.29 -9.92
C ALA A 66 -5.72 -5.60 -9.35
N LEU A 67 -4.40 -5.70 -9.28
CA LEU A 67 -3.70 -6.85 -8.71
C LEU A 67 -4.06 -7.08 -7.24
N LEU A 68 -4.01 -6.03 -6.41
CA LEU A 68 -4.40 -6.14 -5.00
C LEU A 68 -5.86 -6.57 -4.84
N LYS A 69 -6.78 -6.05 -5.67
CA LYS A 69 -8.20 -6.47 -5.66
C LYS A 69 -8.39 -7.92 -6.10
N GLU A 70 -7.67 -8.37 -7.13
CA GLU A 70 -7.69 -9.76 -7.58
C GLU A 70 -7.20 -10.73 -6.50
N LEU A 71 -6.22 -10.29 -5.72
CA LEU A 71 -5.65 -11.04 -4.60
C LEU A 71 -6.47 -10.94 -3.30
N GLY A 72 -7.64 -10.29 -3.34
CA GLY A 72 -8.57 -10.22 -2.21
C GLY A 72 -8.28 -9.11 -1.20
N ALA A 73 -7.52 -8.08 -1.57
CA ALA A 73 -7.34 -6.88 -0.75
C ALA A 73 -8.67 -6.13 -0.62
N ASP A 74 -8.99 -5.73 0.60
CA ASP A 74 -10.15 -4.89 0.89
C ASP A 74 -9.69 -3.50 1.37
N SER A 75 -10.46 -2.47 1.03
CA SER A 75 -10.19 -1.09 1.44
C SER A 75 -10.96 -0.66 2.70
N ASN A 76 -11.74 -1.59 3.29
CA ASN A 76 -12.59 -1.37 4.48
C ASN A 76 -11.79 -1.29 5.80
#